data_AF-A0A3B0P7Q5-F1
#
_entry.id   AF-A0A3B0P7Q5-F1
#
_cell.length_a   1.000
_cell.length_b   1.000
_cell.length_c   1.000
_cell.angle_alpha   90.00
_cell.angle_beta   90.00
_cell.angle_gamma   90.00
#
_symmetry.space_group_name_H-M   'P 1'
#
loop_
_entity.id
_entity.type
_entity.pdbx_description
1 polymer ?
#
loop_
_entity_poly.entity_id
_entity_poly.type
_entity_poly.pdbx_seq_one_letter_code
_entity_poly.pdbx_strand_id
1 'polypeptide(L)' 'MDIQILTALNHEVTVSTIQLDFLLPQKFEISYTNSENNEEVPVLIHRGLIGTYERFISILIEQTKGNLPFW' A
#
# COMPACT_ATOMS: atom_id res chain seq x y z
N MET A 1 1.11 -8.20 3.53
CA MET A 1 0.55 -7.74 4.81
C MET A 1 -0.50 -6.71 4.50
N ASP A 2 -1.72 -6.93 4.96
CA ASP A 2 -2.82 -6.00 4.79
C ASP A 2 -3.16 -5.37 6.14
N ILE A 3 -3.47 -4.07 6.11
CA ILE A 3 -3.90 -3.31 7.28
C ILE A 3 -5.39 -3.09 7.14
N GLN A 4 -6.14 -3.69 8.07
CA GLN A 4 -7.58 -3.62 8.15
C GLN A 4 -8.00 -2.68 9.28
N ILE A 5 -9.05 -1.89 9.03
CA ILE A 5 -9.67 -1.04 10.04
C ILE A 5 -11.17 -1.30 10.07
N LEU A 6 -11.79 -0.93 11.18
CA LEU A 6 -13.25 -0.87 11.31
C LEU A 6 -13.73 0.55 11.01
N THR A 7 -14.74 0.67 10.16
CA THR A 7 -15.42 1.96 9.92
C THR A 7 -16.43 2.28 11.03
N ALA A 8 -16.90 3.52 11.09
CA ALA A 8 -18.01 3.98 11.96
C ALA A 8 -19.26 3.07 11.96
N LEU A 9 -19.53 2.35 10.87
CA LEU A 9 -20.63 1.38 10.77
C LEU A 9 -20.22 -0.07 11.06
N ASN A 10 -19.03 -0.29 11.63
CA ASN A 10 -18.44 -1.59 11.93
C ASN A 10 -18.18 -2.50 10.70
N HIS A 11 -17.93 -1.91 9.53
CA HIS A 11 -17.43 -2.67 8.40
C HIS A 11 -15.91 -2.81 8.48
N GLU A 12 -15.40 -4.02 8.23
CA GLU A 12 -13.96 -4.26 8.12
C GLU A 12 -13.50 -3.96 6.69
N VAL A 13 -12.51 -3.07 6.57
CA VAL A 13 -12.00 -2.64 5.26
C VAL A 13 -10.48 -2.62 5.26
N THR A 14 -9.87 -3.13 4.19
CA THR A 14 -8.44 -3.00 3.95
C THR A 14 -8.14 -1.59 3.43
N VAL A 15 -7.33 -0.85 4.18
CA VAL A 15 -6.93 0.53 3.84
C VAL A 15 -5.50 0.62 3.37
N SER A 16 -4.65 -0.34 3.72
CA SER A 16 -3.26 -0.33 3.31
C SER A 16 -2.72 -1.73 3.07
N THR A 17 -1.73 -1.84 2.20
CA THR A 17 -1.05 -3.09 1.88
C THR A 17 0.45 -2.88 1.74
N ILE A 18 1.21 -3.87 2.18
CA ILE A 18 2.65 -4.03 1.96
C ILE A 18 2.86 -5.43 1.41
N GLN A 19 3.36 -5.54 0.18
CA GLN A 19 3.56 -6.81 -0.51
C GLN A 19 5.03 -6.95 -0.89
N LEU A 20 5.64 -8.07 -0.51
CA LEU A 20 6.99 -8.43 -0.91
C LEU A 20 6.91 -9.25 -2.21
N ASP A 21 7.61 -8.80 -3.23
CA ASP A 21 7.60 -9.39 -4.56
C ASP A 21 9.03 -9.74 -5.00
N PHE A 22 9.22 -11.04 -5.20
CA PHE A 22 10.49 -11.63 -5.63
C PHE A 22 10.46 -12.01 -7.13
N LEU A 23 9.30 -11.96 -7.78
CA LEU A 23 9.10 -12.47 -9.14
C LEU A 23 9.27 -11.38 -10.20
N LEU A 24 8.66 -10.21 -10.00
CA LEU A 24 8.73 -9.13 -11.00
C LEU A 24 10.16 -8.64 -11.24
N PRO A 25 11.02 -8.45 -10.19
CA PRO A 25 12.42 -8.09 -10.41
C PRO A 25 13.17 -9.06 -11.33
N GLN A 26 12.93 -10.37 -11.16
CA GLN A 26 13.54 -11.40 -12.01
C GLN A 26 12.99 -11.34 -13.45
N LYS A 27 11.66 -11.19 -13.61
CA LYS A 27 11.03 -11.12 -14.94
C LYS A 27 11.44 -9.92 -15.77
N PHE A 28 11.75 -8.80 -15.13
CA PHE A 28 12.18 -7.57 -15.78
C PHE A 28 13.71 -7.41 -15.82
N GLU A 29 14.46 -8.44 -15.42
CA GLU A 29 15.93 -8.44 -15.41
C GLU A 29 16.51 -7.24 -14.63
N ILE A 30 15.87 -6.87 -13.52
CA ILE A 30 16.33 -5.77 -12.66
C ILE A 30 17.49 -6.26 -11.81
N SER A 31 18.62 -5.55 -11.85
CA SER A 31 19.79 -5.83 -11.01
C SER A 31 20.41 -4.55 -10.46
N TYR A 32 21.20 -4.68 -9.41
CA TYR A 32 22.07 -3.64 -8.87
C TYR A 32 23.43 -4.23 -8.48
N THR A 33 24.46 -3.38 -8.42
CA THR A 33 25.79 -3.78 -7.93
C THR A 33 25.87 -3.57 -6.43
N ASN A 34 26.21 -4.62 -5.69
CA ASN A 34 26.36 -4.56 -4.23
C ASN A 34 27.73 -3.98 -3.82
N SER A 35 27.97 -3.86 -2.50
CA SER A 35 29.24 -3.35 -1.95
C SER A 35 30.47 -4.22 -2.25
N GLU A 36 30.25 -5.48 -2.64
CA GLU A 36 31.29 -6.44 -3.03
C GLU A 36 31.50 -6.49 -4.55
N ASN A 37 30.89 -5.57 -5.30
CA ASN A 37 30.98 -5.46 -6.75
C ASN A 37 30.34 -6.66 -7.51
N ASN A 38 29.40 -7.35 -6.86
CA ASN A 38 28.60 -8.44 -7.45
C ASN A 38 27.23 -7.92 -7.90
N GLU A 39 26.67 -8.51 -8.96
CA GLU A 39 25.30 -8.23 -9.39
C GLU A 39 24.29 -9.02 -8.55
N GLU A 40 23.27 -8.32 -8.04
CA GLU A 40 22.19 -8.91 -7.26
C GLU A 40 20.82 -8.44 -7.76
N VAL A 41 19.81 -9.29 -7.61
CA VAL A 41 18.42 -8.96 -7.91
C VAL A 41 17.77 -8.35 -6.67
N PRO A 42 17.17 -7.15 -6.75
CA PRO A 42 16.52 -6.54 -5.60
C PRO A 42 15.18 -7.22 -5.27
N VAL A 43 14.73 -7.06 -4.03
CA VAL A 43 13.35 -7.40 -3.63
C VAL A 43 12.47 -6.17 -3.84
N LEU A 44 11.34 -6.33 -4.53
CA LEU A 44 10.40 -5.25 -4.75
C LEU A 44 9.37 -5.22 -3.62
N ILE A 45 9.12 -4.03 -3.07
CA ILE A 45 8.08 -3.82 -2.05
C ILE A 45 6.98 -2.98 -2.66
N HIS A 46 5.83 -3.58 -2.92
CA HIS A 46 4.63 -2.83 -3.29
C HIS A 46 3.99 -2.27 -2.03
N ARG A 47 3.66 -0.98 -2.04
CA ARG A 47 2.96 -0.33 -0.94
C ARG A 47 1.79 0.50 -1.44
N GLY A 48 0.65 0.40 -0.77
CA GLY A 48 -0.47 1.31 -0.95
C GLY A 48 -0.95 1.78 0.42
N LEU A 49 -0.72 3.04 0.77
CA LEU A 49 -0.93 3.55 2.13
C LEU A 49 -2.39 3.86 2.48
N ILE A 50 -3.17 4.29 1.50
CA ILE A 50 -4.58 4.69 1.66
C ILE A 50 -5.51 3.91 0.72
N GLY A 51 -5.01 2.81 0.15
CA GLY A 51 -5.70 2.05 -0.87
C GLY A 51 -5.95 2.94 -2.10
N THR A 52 -7.21 3.06 -2.50
CA THR A 52 -7.63 3.98 -3.56
C THR A 52 -8.19 5.27 -2.97
N TYR A 53 -8.03 6.38 -3.69
CA TYR A 53 -8.56 7.67 -3.27
C TYR A 53 -10.08 7.66 -3.10
N GLU A 54 -10.80 6.96 -3.97
CA GLU A 54 -12.26 6.84 -3.91
C GLU A 54 -12.72 6.14 -2.62
N ARG A 55 -12.04 5.06 -2.23
CA ARG A 55 -12.34 4.35 -0.97
C ARG A 55 -12.00 5.23 0.23
N PHE A 56 -10.86 5.92 0.19
CA PHE A 56 -10.47 6.84 1.25
C PHE A 56 -11.49 7.96 1.46
N ILE A 57 -11.93 8.62 0.38
CA ILE A 57 -12.95 9.67 0.44
C ILE A 57 -14.29 9.13 0.95
N SER A 58 -14.71 7.95 0.48
CA SER A 58 -15.94 7.30 0.98
C SER A 58 -15.89 7.07 2.49
N ILE A 59 -14.76 6.54 3.00
CA ILE A 59 -14.56 6.31 4.43
C ILE A 59 -14.55 7.65 5.18
N LEU A 60 -13.87 8.67 4.65
CA LEU A 60 -13.79 9.98 5.29
C LEU A 60 -15.16 10.64 5.44
N ILE A 61 -16.01 10.57 4.41
CA ILE A 61 -17.39 11.06 4.45
C ILE A 61 -18.21 10.29 5.49
N GLU A 62 -18.10 8.95 5.52
CA GLU A 62 -18.78 8.10 6.50
C GLU A 62 -18.36 8.46 7.94
N GLN A 63 -17.06 8.60 8.20
CA GLN A 63 -16.53 8.91 9.53
C GLN A 63 -16.91 10.31 10.01
N THR A 64 -16.89 11.28 9.11
CA THR A 64 -17.15 12.70 9.44
C THR A 64 -18.61 13.09 9.35
N LYS A 65 -19.49 12.19 8.87
CA LYS A 65 -20.89 12.50 8.54
C LYS A 65 -21.01 13.70 7.59
N GLY A 66 -20.05 13.85 6.68
CA GLY A 66 -19.95 14.96 5.74
C GLY A 66 -19.38 16.27 6.31
N ASN A 67 -19.07 16.36 7.60
CA ASN A 67 -18.38 17.52 8.18
C ASN A 67 -16.86 17.39 8.01
N LEU A 68 -16.40 17.61 6.77
CA LEU A 68 -14.99 17.45 6.40
C LEU A 68 -14.08 18.44 7.15
N PRO A 69 -12.82 18.06 7.41
CA PRO A 69 -11.85 18.98 7.98
C PRO A 69 -11.54 20.14 7.00
N PHE A 70 -10.99 21.23 7.53
CA PHE A 70 -10.74 22.44 6.75
C PHE A 70 -9.57 22.33 5.75
N TRP A 71 -8.60 21.46 6.04
CA TRP A 71 -7.45 21.21 5.18
C TRP A 71 -7.83 20.44 3.92
#